data_AF-A0A6A6MKG1-F1
#
_entry.id   AF-A0A6A6MKG1-F1
#
_cell.length_a   1.000
_cell.length_b   1.000
_cell.length_c   1.000
_cell.angle_alpha   90.00
_cell.angle_beta   90.00
_cell.angle_gamma   90.00
#
_symmetry.space_group_name_H-M   'P 1'
#
loop_
_entity.id
_entity.type
_entity.pdbx_description
1 polymer ?
#
loop_
_entity_poly.entity_id
_entity_poly.type
_entity_poly.pdbx_seq_one_letter_code
_entity_poly.pdbx_strand_id
1 'polypeptide(L)'
;MKSVSNRECSISFVPLVLKVQRACTALGDHGEASALPTLWDSLPAIAVVGGQSSGKSSVLESIVGKDFLPRGSGIVTRRPLVLQLHKSDEGSRDYAEFLHLPRKRFTDFAAVRKEIQDETDRETGRTKQISSVPIHLSIYSPNVVNLTLIDLPGLTKVAVEGQPDSIVQDIENMVRSYIEKPNCIILAISPANQDLATSDAIKISREVDPTGERTLGVLTKIDLMDKGTDAVDILEGKAYRLKFPWVGVVNRSQADINKNVDMIAARRREREYFANSPEYKHLAHRMGSEHLAKVLSKHLETVIKSRIPGIQSLINKTIAELESELSRLGKPIAADAGGKLYTIMEICRLFDQIYKEHLDGVRAGGEKIYNVFDNQLPAALKRLQFDKQLSMENIRKLITEADGYQPHLIAPEQGYRRLIESSLVPLEVQLRHQLMRLTQLYSLIFCEIQVHAILKELVHKAISETPELKQYPALRVEVGNAAIESLDKMKEESRKATLKLVDMECSYLTVDFFRKLPQDVDKGGNPTHSIFDRYNDSYLRRIGTTVLSYVNMVCASLRNSIPKSIVYCQVREAKRSLLDHFFTELGKMEQKYLSSLLNEDPAIMERRAALAKRLELYRSAQAEIDTVAWSK
;
A
#
# COMPACT_ATOMS: atom_id res chain seq x y z
N MET A 1 30.26 51.40 -21.79
CA MET A 1 30.05 50.36 -22.80
C MET A 1 30.75 49.07 -22.36
N LYS A 2 30.04 48.18 -21.66
CA LYS A 2 30.49 46.81 -21.37
C LYS A 2 29.55 45.87 -22.13
N SER A 3 30.12 45.08 -23.03
CA SER A 3 29.42 44.08 -23.83
C SER A 3 28.85 42.99 -22.93
N VAL A 4 27.52 42.92 -22.87
CA VAL A 4 26.78 41.79 -22.31
C VAL A 4 26.98 40.62 -23.25
N SER A 5 27.80 39.65 -22.85
CA SER A 5 27.85 38.33 -23.45
C SER A 5 26.52 37.64 -23.16
N ASN A 6 25.64 37.58 -24.18
CA ASN A 6 24.50 36.67 -24.20
C ASN A 6 25.06 35.23 -24.13
N ARG A 7 25.19 34.69 -22.92
CA ARG A 7 25.18 33.25 -22.71
C ARG A 7 23.72 32.83 -22.84
N GLU A 8 23.33 32.38 -24.03
CA GLU A 8 22.13 31.56 -24.19
C GLU A 8 22.31 30.32 -23.31
N CYS A 9 21.80 30.38 -22.08
CA CYS A 9 21.68 29.22 -21.21
C CYS A 9 20.58 28.35 -21.82
N SER A 10 20.95 27.57 -22.84
CA SER A 10 20.07 26.58 -23.45
C SER A 10 19.81 25.52 -22.38
N ILE A 11 18.66 25.58 -21.73
CA ILE A 11 18.21 24.60 -20.73
C ILE A 11 18.24 23.23 -21.41
N SER A 12 19.27 22.44 -21.13
CA SER A 12 19.43 21.13 -21.75
C SER A 12 18.54 20.14 -21.01
N PHE A 13 17.53 19.62 -21.70
CA PHE A 13 16.62 18.61 -21.16
C PHE A 13 17.24 17.20 -21.15
N VAL A 14 18.39 17.01 -21.80
CA VAL A 14 19.06 15.72 -21.90
C VAL A 14 19.65 15.26 -20.56
N PRO A 15 20.36 16.11 -19.77
CA PRO A 15 20.77 15.77 -18.40
C PRO A 15 19.64 15.28 -17.49
N LEU A 16 18.43 15.84 -17.62
CA LEU A 16 17.26 15.42 -16.84
C LEU A 16 16.86 13.98 -17.20
N VAL A 17 16.64 13.71 -18.49
CA VAL A 17 16.32 12.36 -18.98
C VAL A 17 17.36 11.35 -18.53
N LEU A 18 18.63 11.75 -18.51
CA LEU A 18 19.75 10.91 -18.14
C LEU A 18 19.79 10.57 -16.65
N LYS A 19 19.42 11.50 -15.78
CA LYS A 19 19.24 11.24 -14.34
C LYS A 19 18.05 10.31 -14.07
N VAL A 20 16.92 10.57 -14.72
CA VAL A 20 15.72 9.72 -14.62
C VAL A 20 16.03 8.30 -15.10
N GLN A 21 16.75 8.17 -16.23
CA GLN A 21 17.25 6.89 -16.73
C GLN A 21 18.08 6.17 -15.65
N ARG A 22 19.11 6.81 -15.09
CA ARG A 22 19.95 6.20 -14.05
C ARG A 22 19.17 5.75 -12.82
N ALA A 23 18.19 6.53 -12.39
CA ALA A 23 17.32 6.17 -11.26
C ALA A 23 16.49 4.90 -11.56
N CYS A 24 15.91 4.79 -12.76
CA CYS A 24 15.20 3.58 -13.21
C CYS A 24 16.13 2.35 -13.27
N THR A 25 17.32 2.52 -13.83
CA THR A 25 18.32 1.46 -13.97
C THR A 25 18.78 0.90 -12.61
N ALA A 26 19.00 1.77 -11.62
CA ALA A 26 19.44 1.36 -10.28
C ALA A 26 18.41 0.52 -9.50
N LEU A 27 17.15 0.47 -9.96
CA LEU A 27 16.04 -0.21 -9.30
C LEU A 27 15.69 -1.57 -9.91
N GLY A 28 16.38 -1.97 -10.98
CA GLY A 28 16.01 -3.17 -11.73
C GLY A 28 14.73 -2.99 -12.55
N ASP A 29 14.31 -1.74 -12.85
CA ASP A 29 13.19 -1.44 -13.74
C ASP A 29 13.62 -1.63 -15.21
N HIS A 30 14.13 -2.83 -15.53
CA HIS A 30 14.66 -3.23 -16.83
C HIS A 30 13.57 -3.78 -17.74
N GLY A 31 12.37 -3.18 -17.76
CA GLY A 31 11.30 -3.64 -18.67
C GLY A 31 10.93 -5.13 -18.52
N GLU A 32 11.29 -5.79 -17.41
CA GLU A 32 10.90 -7.17 -17.16
C GLU A 32 9.46 -7.21 -16.65
N ALA A 33 8.55 -7.68 -17.51
CA ALA A 33 7.26 -8.34 -17.24
C ALA A 33 6.43 -7.90 -16.01
N SER A 34 6.52 -6.65 -15.57
CA SER A 34 5.56 -6.02 -14.68
C SER A 34 4.54 -5.27 -15.53
N ALA A 35 3.25 -5.45 -15.25
CA ALA A 35 2.11 -5.02 -16.08
C ALA A 35 1.94 -3.49 -16.27
N LEU A 36 2.96 -2.68 -15.94
CA LEU A 36 2.96 -1.22 -16.11
C LEU A 36 4.10 -0.83 -17.05
N PRO A 37 3.88 0.07 -18.03
CA PRO A 37 4.96 0.65 -18.82
C PRO A 37 6.00 1.26 -17.88
N THR A 38 7.24 0.78 -17.96
CA THR A 38 8.31 1.28 -17.10
C THR A 38 8.62 2.73 -17.48
N LEU A 39 9.02 3.56 -16.51
CA LEU A 39 9.40 4.95 -16.80
C LEU A 39 10.54 4.99 -17.84
N TRP A 40 11.38 3.95 -17.85
CA TRP A 40 12.42 3.72 -18.85
C TRP A 40 11.90 3.64 -20.29
N ASP A 41 10.80 2.92 -20.55
CA ASP A 41 10.20 2.78 -21.89
C ASP A 41 9.59 4.08 -22.43
N SER A 42 9.28 5.01 -21.54
CA SER A 42 8.73 6.32 -21.88
C SER A 42 9.81 7.36 -22.22
N LEU A 43 11.09 7.06 -21.95
CA LEU A 43 12.19 7.99 -22.18
C LEU A 43 12.73 7.85 -23.62
N PRO A 44 12.93 8.96 -24.34
CA PRO A 44 13.42 8.90 -25.70
C PRO A 44 14.90 8.49 -25.74
N ALA A 45 15.23 7.62 -26.68
CA ALA A 45 16.58 7.10 -26.89
C ALA A 45 16.87 6.95 -28.38
N ILE A 46 18.15 6.97 -28.75
CA ILE A 46 18.60 6.79 -30.14
C ILE A 46 19.15 5.38 -30.29
N ALA A 47 18.49 4.54 -31.09
CA ALA A 47 18.98 3.21 -31.42
C ALA A 47 19.76 3.24 -32.74
N VAL A 48 20.98 2.69 -32.73
CA VAL A 48 21.84 2.61 -33.91
C VAL A 48 21.62 1.28 -34.61
N VAL A 49 21.14 1.35 -35.85
CA VAL A 49 20.81 0.17 -36.66
C VAL A 49 21.63 0.18 -37.93
N GLY A 50 22.15 -0.99 -38.31
CA GLY A 50 23.01 -1.11 -39.48
C GLY A 50 23.48 -2.54 -39.70
N GLY A 51 23.68 -2.93 -40.95
CA GLY A 51 24.28 -4.21 -41.30
C GLY A 51 25.68 -4.39 -40.68
N GLN A 52 26.14 -5.63 -40.62
CA GLN A 52 27.53 -5.91 -40.25
C GLN A 52 28.48 -5.12 -41.17
N SER A 53 29.54 -4.53 -40.58
CA SER A 53 30.53 -3.74 -41.33
C SER A 53 30.01 -2.46 -42.02
N SER A 54 28.80 -1.98 -41.68
CA SER A 54 28.28 -0.68 -42.16
C SER A 54 28.96 0.54 -41.53
N GLY A 55 29.85 0.33 -40.55
CA GLY A 55 30.59 1.40 -39.88
C GLY A 55 29.92 1.96 -38.63
N LYS A 56 28.93 1.26 -38.03
CA LYS A 56 28.25 1.68 -36.78
C LYS A 56 29.21 2.11 -35.67
N SER A 57 30.11 1.21 -35.28
CA SER A 57 31.08 1.47 -34.21
C SER A 57 32.00 2.64 -34.56
N SER A 58 32.36 2.79 -35.83
CA SER A 58 33.18 3.93 -36.29
C SER A 58 32.43 5.26 -36.23
N VAL A 59 31.13 5.29 -36.56
CA VAL A 59 30.29 6.48 -36.40
C VAL A 59 30.17 6.85 -34.92
N LEU A 60 29.94 5.88 -34.04
CA LEU A 60 29.87 6.11 -32.59
C LEU A 60 31.18 6.66 -32.02
N GLU A 61 32.32 6.06 -32.36
CA GLU A 61 33.65 6.53 -31.95
C GLU A 61 33.94 7.93 -32.52
N SER A 62 33.54 8.20 -33.77
CA SER A 62 33.66 9.53 -34.39
C SER A 62 32.81 10.59 -33.70
N ILE A 63 31.62 10.24 -33.20
CA ILE A 63 30.77 11.15 -32.39
C ILE A 63 31.42 11.43 -31.03
N VAL A 64 31.94 10.41 -30.35
CA VAL A 64 32.58 10.55 -29.02
C VAL A 64 33.94 11.22 -29.11
N GLY A 65 34.69 10.98 -30.20
CA GLY A 65 36.06 11.48 -30.35
C GLY A 65 37.13 10.53 -29.80
N LYS A 66 36.79 9.29 -29.44
CA LYS A 66 37.69 8.33 -28.77
C LYS A 66 37.49 6.91 -29.29
N ASP A 67 38.54 6.11 -29.18
CA ASP A 67 38.56 4.68 -29.49
C ASP A 67 38.21 3.85 -28.26
N PHE A 68 36.98 3.35 -28.16
CA PHE A 68 36.53 2.60 -26.98
C PHE A 68 35.68 1.38 -27.31
N LEU A 69 35.22 1.23 -28.56
CA LEU A 69 34.46 0.05 -28.96
C LEU A 69 35.42 -1.06 -29.39
N PRO A 70 35.08 -2.33 -29.12
CA PRO A 70 35.85 -3.46 -29.64
C PRO A 70 35.81 -3.47 -31.18
N ARG A 71 36.86 -4.03 -31.79
CA ARG A 71 36.97 -4.18 -33.25
C ARG A 71 37.43 -5.61 -33.54
N GLY A 72 36.82 -6.25 -34.54
CA GLY A 72 37.16 -7.63 -34.92
C GLY A 72 36.39 -8.10 -36.14
N SER A 73 36.73 -9.29 -36.64
CA SER A 73 35.95 -10.00 -37.66
C SER A 73 34.76 -10.72 -37.00
N GLY A 74 33.62 -10.80 -37.69
CA GLY A 74 32.39 -11.39 -37.14
C GLY A 74 31.48 -10.38 -36.43
N ILE A 75 30.54 -10.88 -35.61
CA ILE A 75 29.64 -10.04 -34.80
C ILE A 75 30.43 -9.50 -33.62
N VAL A 76 30.82 -8.23 -33.71
CA VAL A 76 31.64 -7.56 -32.70
C VAL A 76 30.80 -7.15 -31.49
N THR A 77 29.67 -6.48 -31.72
CA THR A 77 28.70 -6.12 -30.68
C THR A 77 27.73 -7.29 -30.50
N ARG A 78 27.89 -8.08 -29.43
CA ARG A 78 27.03 -9.23 -29.09
C ARG A 78 25.96 -8.93 -28.01
N ARG A 79 26.09 -7.78 -27.35
CA ARG A 79 25.14 -7.26 -26.35
C ARG A 79 24.82 -5.81 -26.70
N PRO A 80 23.58 -5.34 -26.51
CA PRO A 80 23.27 -3.92 -26.63
C PRO A 80 24.16 -3.08 -25.70
N LEU A 81 24.72 -1.98 -26.20
CA LEU A 81 25.51 -1.04 -25.39
C LEU A 81 24.73 0.27 -25.27
N VAL A 82 24.26 0.57 -24.05
CA VAL A 82 23.63 1.85 -23.72
C VAL A 82 24.74 2.83 -23.35
N LEU A 83 25.08 3.69 -24.30
CA LEU A 83 26.10 4.71 -24.20
C LEU A 83 25.49 6.06 -23.82
N GLN A 84 25.92 6.57 -22.67
CA GLN A 84 25.49 7.85 -22.10
C GLN A 84 26.65 8.85 -22.18
N LEU A 85 26.50 9.90 -22.99
CA LEU A 85 27.49 10.96 -23.13
C LEU A 85 27.09 12.14 -22.25
N HIS A 86 28.04 12.59 -21.42
CA HIS A 86 27.89 13.72 -20.51
C HIS A 86 28.92 14.80 -20.87
N LYS A 87 28.42 15.96 -21.26
CA LYS A 87 29.26 17.14 -21.44
C LYS A 87 29.75 17.60 -20.06
N SER A 88 31.07 17.59 -19.88
CA SER A 88 31.74 18.05 -18.65
C SER A 88 32.29 19.46 -18.83
N ASP A 89 32.68 20.12 -17.72
CA ASP A 89 33.22 21.47 -17.75
C ASP A 89 34.51 21.56 -18.57
N GLU A 90 34.74 22.70 -19.22
CA GLU A 90 35.94 22.95 -20.02
C GLU A 90 37.20 22.79 -19.16
N GLY A 91 38.13 21.94 -19.61
CA GLY A 91 39.39 21.63 -18.88
C GLY A 91 39.33 20.38 -17.98
N SER A 92 38.17 19.75 -17.83
CA SER A 92 38.06 18.44 -17.15
C SER A 92 38.68 17.31 -18.00
N ARG A 93 39.28 16.31 -17.33
CA ARG A 93 39.82 15.12 -18.01
C ARG A 93 38.69 14.17 -18.40
N ASP A 94 38.81 13.58 -19.59
CA ASP A 94 37.89 12.55 -20.06
C ASP A 94 37.93 11.33 -19.14
N TYR A 95 36.76 10.82 -18.74
CA TYR A 95 36.66 9.56 -18.01
C TYR A 95 35.36 8.82 -18.35
N ALA A 96 35.35 7.51 -18.08
CA ALA A 96 34.18 6.66 -18.24
C ALA A 96 33.87 5.88 -16.95
N GLU A 97 32.60 5.57 -16.75
CA GLU A 97 32.09 4.79 -15.62
C GLU A 97 31.09 3.74 -16.14
N PHE A 98 31.21 2.51 -15.66
CA PHE A 98 30.27 1.44 -15.94
C PHE A 98 29.28 1.29 -14.79
N LEU A 99 28.03 0.95 -15.11
CA LEU A 99 27.01 0.71 -14.08
C LEU A 99 27.36 -0.49 -13.18
N HIS A 100 27.90 -1.57 -13.76
CA HIS A 100 28.27 -2.78 -13.01
C HIS A 100 29.55 -2.61 -12.17
N LEU A 101 30.30 -1.51 -12.37
CA LEU A 101 31.47 -1.15 -11.58
C LEU A 101 31.30 0.26 -11.00
N PRO A 102 30.33 0.47 -10.08
CA PRO A 102 30.08 1.77 -9.50
C PRO A 102 31.33 2.27 -8.76
N ARG A 103 31.65 3.56 -8.90
CA ARG A 103 32.81 4.26 -8.30
C ARG A 103 34.19 3.97 -8.91
N LYS A 104 34.28 3.15 -9.96
CA LYS A 104 35.53 2.97 -10.72
C LYS A 104 35.54 3.87 -11.95
N ARG A 105 36.48 4.83 -11.99
CA ARG A 105 36.67 5.73 -13.14
C ARG A 105 37.76 5.20 -14.07
N PHE A 106 37.41 5.06 -15.33
CA PHE A 106 38.34 4.67 -16.40
C PHE A 106 38.78 5.92 -17.14
N THR A 107 40.07 6.25 -17.05
CA THR A 107 40.68 7.35 -17.82
C THR A 107 41.34 6.86 -19.11
N ASP A 108 41.66 5.57 -19.18
CA ASP A 108 42.18 4.91 -20.38
C ASP A 108 41.03 4.23 -21.15
N PHE A 109 40.77 4.69 -22.37
CA PHE A 109 39.73 4.14 -23.23
C PHE A 109 40.09 2.78 -23.83
N ALA A 110 41.38 2.39 -23.84
CA ALA A 110 41.77 1.02 -24.17
C ALA A 110 41.29 0.04 -23.07
N ALA A 111 41.36 0.46 -21.80
CA ALA A 111 40.79 -0.31 -20.69
C ALA A 111 39.26 -0.37 -20.75
N VAL A 112 38.59 0.72 -21.18
CA VAL A 112 37.13 0.71 -21.44
C VAL A 112 36.77 -0.33 -22.51
N ARG A 113 37.50 -0.35 -23.63
CA ARG A 113 37.32 -1.34 -24.69
C ARG A 113 37.45 -2.77 -24.17
N LYS A 114 38.50 -3.02 -23.40
CA LYS A 114 38.76 -4.34 -22.81
C LYS A 114 37.65 -4.75 -21.85
N GLU A 115 37.19 -3.83 -21.01
CA GLU A 115 36.08 -4.08 -20.07
C GLU A 115 34.77 -4.43 -20.80
N ILE A 116 34.43 -3.73 -21.90
CA ILE A 116 33.25 -4.07 -22.72
C ILE A 116 33.36 -5.51 -23.23
N GLN A 117 34.55 -5.91 -23.68
CA GLN A 117 34.79 -7.26 -24.19
C GLN A 117 34.71 -8.31 -23.06
N ASP A 118 35.37 -8.05 -21.93
CA ASP A 118 35.37 -8.94 -20.76
C ASP A 118 33.95 -9.13 -20.19
N GLU A 119 33.16 -8.06 -20.11
CA GLU A 119 31.76 -8.11 -19.62
C GLU A 119 30.82 -8.77 -20.64
N THR A 120 31.11 -8.64 -21.93
CA THR A 120 30.39 -9.39 -22.97
C THR A 120 30.67 -10.88 -22.84
N ASP A 121 31.94 -11.27 -22.73
CA ASP A 121 32.37 -12.66 -22.64
C ASP A 121 31.94 -13.34 -21.33
N ARG A 122 31.80 -12.56 -20.24
CA ARG A 122 31.27 -13.06 -18.96
C ARG A 122 29.83 -13.58 -19.09
N GLU A 123 28.98 -12.84 -19.80
CA GLU A 123 27.55 -13.14 -19.92
C GLU A 123 27.25 -14.14 -21.04
N THR A 124 27.87 -13.95 -22.22
CA THR A 124 27.60 -14.81 -23.40
C THR A 124 28.44 -16.08 -23.42
N GLY A 125 29.37 -16.22 -22.47
CA GLY A 125 30.45 -17.20 -22.53
C GLY A 125 31.40 -16.95 -23.70
N ARG A 126 32.36 -17.88 -23.90
CA ARG A 126 33.23 -17.90 -25.10
C ARG A 126 32.50 -18.40 -26.35
N THR A 127 31.28 -18.92 -26.19
CA THR A 127 30.36 -19.22 -27.27
C THR A 127 29.94 -17.90 -27.94
N LYS A 128 29.94 -17.84 -29.27
CA LYS A 128 29.62 -16.63 -30.06
C LYS A 128 28.12 -16.25 -30.03
N GLN A 129 27.46 -16.46 -28.89
CA GLN A 129 26.04 -16.17 -28.65
C GLN A 129 25.83 -14.67 -28.36
N ILE A 130 24.59 -14.22 -28.49
CA ILE A 130 24.17 -12.86 -28.17
C ILE A 130 23.35 -12.87 -26.87
N SER A 131 23.30 -11.74 -26.17
CA SER A 131 22.42 -11.55 -25.00
C SER A 131 21.68 -10.23 -25.12
N SER A 132 20.40 -10.23 -24.73
CA SER A 132 19.53 -9.05 -24.70
C SER A 132 19.82 -8.12 -23.52
N VAL A 133 20.61 -8.57 -22.54
CA VAL A 133 20.95 -7.78 -21.35
C VAL A 133 21.96 -6.68 -21.72
N PRO A 134 21.60 -5.38 -21.61
CA PRO A 134 22.45 -4.30 -22.06
C PRO A 134 23.65 -4.05 -21.13
N ILE A 135 24.73 -3.51 -21.69
CA ILE A 135 25.86 -2.93 -20.94
C ILE A 135 25.64 -1.42 -20.85
N HIS A 136 25.71 -0.84 -19.64
CA HIS A 136 25.54 0.59 -19.42
C HIS A 136 26.89 1.28 -19.22
N LEU A 137 27.23 2.21 -20.11
CA LEU A 137 28.48 2.97 -20.12
C LEU A 137 28.20 4.47 -20.12
N SER A 138 28.73 5.18 -19.14
CA SER A 138 28.71 6.65 -19.09
C SER A 138 30.09 7.22 -19.43
N ILE A 139 30.18 8.11 -20.42
CA ILE A 139 31.40 8.82 -20.79
C ILE A 139 31.22 10.31 -20.49
N TYR A 140 32.17 10.88 -19.76
CA TYR A 140 32.23 12.28 -19.39
C TYR A 140 33.38 12.95 -20.14
N SER A 141 33.06 13.94 -20.97
CA SER A 141 34.05 14.68 -21.76
C SER A 141 33.59 16.12 -22.04
N PRO A 142 34.47 17.12 -22.10
CA PRO A 142 34.10 18.47 -22.55
C PRO A 142 33.81 18.55 -24.06
N ASN A 143 34.29 17.56 -24.84
CA ASN A 143 34.22 17.58 -26.31
C ASN A 143 32.99 16.86 -26.88
N VAL A 144 32.08 16.39 -26.04
CA VAL A 144 30.85 15.68 -26.44
C VAL A 144 29.60 16.50 -26.10
N VAL A 145 28.49 16.16 -26.76
CA VAL A 145 27.15 16.64 -26.42
C VAL A 145 26.48 15.68 -25.45
N ASN A 146 25.52 16.17 -24.66
CA ASN A 146 24.69 15.30 -23.86
C ASN A 146 23.81 14.46 -24.79
N LEU A 147 24.01 13.14 -24.80
CA LEU A 147 23.32 12.23 -25.73
C LEU A 147 23.29 10.81 -25.19
N THR A 148 22.17 10.11 -25.37
CA THR A 148 22.07 8.66 -25.10
C THR A 148 21.93 7.92 -26.42
N LEU A 149 22.85 7.00 -26.68
CA LEU A 149 22.94 6.16 -27.87
C LEU A 149 22.88 4.69 -27.45
N ILE A 150 22.15 3.87 -28.20
CA ILE A 150 22.10 2.42 -27.99
C ILE A 150 22.76 1.77 -29.22
N ASP A 151 23.95 1.22 -29.04
CA ASP A 151 24.59 0.39 -30.08
C ASP A 151 23.97 -1.00 -30.04
N LEU A 152 23.41 -1.42 -31.17
CA LEU A 152 22.79 -2.73 -31.32
C LEU A 152 23.69 -3.65 -32.16
N PRO A 153 23.60 -4.99 -31.97
CA PRO A 153 24.25 -5.94 -32.84
C PRO A 153 23.96 -5.67 -34.32
N GLY A 154 24.99 -5.82 -35.17
CA GLY A 154 24.82 -5.61 -36.60
C GLY A 154 23.97 -6.71 -37.24
N LEU A 155 23.05 -6.31 -38.12
CA LEU A 155 22.24 -7.27 -38.89
C LEU A 155 23.16 -8.13 -39.77
N THR A 156 23.02 -9.46 -39.68
CA THR A 156 23.76 -10.44 -40.47
C THR A 156 22.78 -11.26 -41.31
N LYS A 157 23.21 -11.74 -42.47
CA LYS A 157 22.39 -12.59 -43.36
C LYS A 157 22.73 -14.09 -43.26
N VAL A 158 23.86 -14.42 -42.65
CA VAL A 158 24.41 -15.77 -42.58
C VAL A 158 24.96 -16.02 -41.18
N ALA A 159 24.68 -17.20 -40.63
CA ALA A 159 25.30 -17.66 -39.39
C ALA A 159 26.75 -18.11 -39.66
N VAL A 160 27.69 -17.65 -38.83
CA VAL A 160 29.10 -18.07 -38.92
C VAL A 160 29.29 -19.38 -38.16
N GLU A 161 30.28 -20.20 -38.53
CA GLU A 161 30.61 -21.45 -37.83
C GLU A 161 30.69 -21.26 -36.29
N GLY A 162 29.88 -22.06 -35.58
CA GLY A 162 29.72 -22.04 -34.13
C GLY A 162 28.56 -21.18 -33.59
N GLN A 163 27.75 -20.56 -34.47
CA GLN A 163 26.51 -19.86 -34.10
C GLN A 163 25.27 -20.70 -34.46
N PRO A 164 24.16 -20.58 -33.71
CA PRO A 164 22.92 -21.26 -34.06
C PRO A 164 22.31 -20.66 -35.33
N ASP A 165 21.58 -21.46 -36.11
CA ASP A 165 20.88 -20.99 -37.32
C ASP A 165 19.82 -19.91 -37.01
N SER A 166 19.32 -19.86 -35.77
CA SER A 166 18.39 -18.84 -35.29
C SER A 166 19.00 -17.45 -35.09
N ILE A 167 20.34 -17.32 -35.07
CA ILE A 167 21.02 -16.09 -34.64
C ILE A 167 20.59 -14.85 -35.44
N VAL A 168 20.31 -15.03 -36.73
CA VAL A 168 19.85 -13.95 -37.61
C VAL A 168 18.51 -13.41 -37.12
N GLN A 169 17.56 -14.31 -36.85
CA GLN A 169 16.25 -13.96 -36.32
C GLN A 169 16.35 -13.39 -34.90
N ASP A 170 17.24 -13.93 -34.07
CA ASP A 170 17.44 -13.45 -32.70
C ASP A 170 17.98 -12.02 -32.66
N ILE A 171 18.94 -11.69 -33.54
CA ILE A 171 19.44 -10.32 -33.72
C ILE A 171 18.33 -9.40 -34.23
N GLU A 172 17.56 -9.84 -35.22
CA GLU A 172 16.48 -9.05 -35.80
C GLU A 172 15.38 -8.75 -34.77
N ASN A 173 14.98 -9.77 -34.00
CA ASN A 173 14.01 -9.63 -32.91
C ASN A 173 14.54 -8.71 -31.80
N MET A 174 15.83 -8.83 -31.45
CA MET A 174 16.46 -7.93 -30.49
C MET A 174 16.42 -6.50 -31.00
N VAL A 175 16.81 -6.23 -32.24
CA VAL A 175 16.76 -4.88 -32.83
C VAL A 175 15.33 -4.35 -32.84
N ARG A 176 14.35 -5.16 -33.29
CA ARG A 176 12.91 -4.81 -33.26
C ARG A 176 12.44 -4.39 -31.88
N SER A 177 12.82 -5.13 -30.82
CA SER A 177 12.41 -4.82 -29.45
C SER A 177 12.81 -3.40 -28.98
N TYR A 178 13.88 -2.82 -29.55
CA TYR A 178 14.30 -1.45 -29.27
C TYR A 178 13.64 -0.43 -30.21
N ILE A 179 13.55 -0.72 -31.51
CA ILE A 179 13.08 0.24 -32.52
C ILE A 179 11.56 0.29 -32.67
N GLU A 180 10.81 -0.72 -32.24
CA GLU A 180 9.34 -0.69 -32.21
C GLU A 180 8.81 0.33 -31.21
N LYS A 181 9.61 0.69 -30.20
CA LYS A 181 9.23 1.68 -29.20
C LYS A 181 8.97 3.03 -29.88
N PRO A 182 7.80 3.66 -29.68
CA PRO A 182 7.41 4.88 -30.38
C PRO A 182 8.27 6.11 -30.01
N ASN A 183 8.96 6.04 -28.87
CA ASN A 183 9.87 7.10 -28.39
C ASN A 183 11.34 6.87 -28.82
N CYS A 184 11.62 5.81 -29.58
CA CYS A 184 12.95 5.53 -30.09
C CYS A 184 13.20 6.23 -31.42
N ILE A 185 14.28 7.01 -31.48
CA ILE A 185 14.83 7.58 -32.72
C ILE A 185 15.74 6.53 -33.35
N ILE A 186 15.52 6.23 -34.63
CA ILE A 186 16.26 5.21 -35.35
C ILE A 186 17.39 5.89 -36.14
N LEU A 187 18.63 5.54 -35.83
CA LEU A 187 19.80 5.95 -36.60
C LEU A 187 20.17 4.84 -37.58
N ALA A 188 19.71 4.96 -38.83
CA ALA A 188 19.90 3.96 -39.87
C ALA A 188 21.22 4.20 -40.62
N ILE A 189 22.23 3.40 -40.32
CA ILE A 189 23.59 3.51 -40.89
C ILE A 189 23.74 2.57 -42.09
N SER A 190 23.94 3.14 -43.27
CA SER A 190 24.15 2.41 -44.53
C SER A 190 25.48 2.83 -45.19
N PRO A 191 26.25 1.90 -45.76
CA PRO A 191 27.44 2.25 -46.51
C PRO A 191 27.07 2.75 -47.92
N ALA A 192 27.76 3.77 -48.43
CA ALA A 192 27.49 4.39 -49.72
C ALA A 192 28.01 3.59 -50.92
N ASN A 193 28.93 2.66 -50.70
CA ASN A 193 29.47 1.77 -51.73
C ASN A 193 28.56 0.57 -52.05
N GLN A 194 27.36 0.52 -51.49
CA GLN A 194 26.35 -0.51 -51.73
C GLN A 194 25.03 0.17 -52.09
N ASP A 195 24.18 -0.52 -52.85
CA ASP A 195 22.85 0.00 -53.18
C ASP A 195 21.99 0.12 -51.92
N LEU A 196 21.46 1.32 -51.70
CA LEU A 196 20.63 1.65 -50.56
C LEU A 196 19.35 0.80 -50.51
N ALA A 197 18.82 0.41 -51.68
CA ALA A 197 17.62 -0.43 -51.76
C ALA A 197 17.81 -1.81 -51.09
N THR A 198 19.05 -2.27 -50.94
CA THR A 198 19.40 -3.55 -50.30
C THR A 198 19.78 -3.42 -48.82
N SER A 199 19.72 -2.20 -48.26
CA SER A 199 20.11 -1.92 -46.88
C SER A 199 19.12 -2.51 -45.88
N ASP A 200 19.61 -3.45 -45.07
CA ASP A 200 18.82 -4.07 -44.00
C ASP A 200 18.39 -3.04 -42.95
N ALA A 201 19.19 -1.99 -42.74
CA ALA A 201 18.89 -0.90 -41.81
C ALA A 201 17.64 -0.11 -42.23
N ILE A 202 17.50 0.14 -43.53
CA ILE A 202 16.37 0.88 -44.09
C ILE A 202 15.13 -0.01 -44.20
N LYS A 203 15.31 -1.29 -44.54
CA LYS A 203 14.24 -2.28 -44.55
C LYS A 203 13.57 -2.36 -43.17
N ILE A 204 14.36 -2.65 -42.13
CA ILE A 204 13.82 -2.83 -40.77
C ILE A 204 13.26 -1.51 -40.20
N SER A 205 13.87 -0.36 -40.51
CA SER A 205 13.34 0.93 -40.07
C SER A 205 11.99 1.25 -40.71
N ARG A 206 11.79 0.89 -41.99
CA ARG A 206 10.53 1.16 -42.71
C ARG A 206 9.38 0.29 -42.24
N GLU A 207 9.66 -0.93 -41.78
CA GLU A 207 8.66 -1.81 -41.17
C GLU A 207 8.06 -1.19 -39.89
N VAL A 208 8.86 -0.48 -39.09
CA VAL A 208 8.44 0.11 -37.81
C VAL A 208 8.17 1.63 -37.87
N ASP A 209 8.63 2.31 -38.92
CA ASP A 209 8.44 3.75 -39.19
C ASP A 209 8.22 3.98 -40.70
N PRO A 210 7.02 3.63 -41.24
CA PRO A 210 6.74 3.75 -42.66
C PRO A 210 6.78 5.19 -43.20
N THR A 211 6.51 6.18 -42.34
CA THR A 211 6.50 7.61 -42.69
C THR A 211 7.89 8.26 -42.56
N GLY A 212 8.85 7.58 -41.93
CA GLY A 212 10.21 8.07 -41.72
C GLY A 212 10.27 9.26 -40.75
N GLU A 213 9.31 9.36 -39.82
CA GLU A 213 9.16 10.50 -38.89
C GLU A 213 10.12 10.50 -37.72
N ARG A 214 10.76 9.36 -37.44
CA ARG A 214 11.73 9.18 -36.34
C ARG A 214 13.00 8.47 -36.81
N THR A 215 13.19 8.36 -38.12
CA THR A 215 14.35 7.71 -38.75
C THR A 215 15.31 8.74 -39.35
N LEU A 216 16.57 8.69 -38.93
CA LEU A 216 17.70 9.48 -39.43
C LEU A 216 18.63 8.58 -40.23
N GLY A 217 18.84 8.93 -41.50
CA GLY A 217 19.74 8.20 -42.39
C GLY A 217 21.18 8.71 -42.29
N VAL A 218 22.13 7.78 -42.12
CA VAL A 218 23.57 8.08 -42.15
C VAL A 218 24.23 7.26 -43.25
N LEU A 219 24.95 7.95 -44.15
CA LEU A 219 25.76 7.33 -45.17
C LEU A 219 27.23 7.31 -44.74
N THR A 220 27.83 6.12 -44.71
CA THR A 220 29.26 5.93 -44.42
C THR A 220 30.01 5.51 -45.69
N LYS A 221 31.35 5.51 -45.66
CA LYS A 221 32.20 5.02 -46.77
C LYS A 221 31.97 5.74 -48.10
N ILE A 222 31.60 7.02 -48.06
CA ILE A 222 31.39 7.85 -49.26
C ILE A 222 32.71 8.03 -50.04
N ASP A 223 33.84 7.97 -49.33
CA ASP A 223 35.20 7.99 -49.88
C ASP A 223 35.60 6.72 -50.64
N LEU A 224 34.85 5.62 -50.47
CA LEU A 224 35.11 4.31 -51.10
C LEU A 224 34.13 4.00 -52.23
N MET A 225 33.43 5.00 -52.75
CA MET A 225 32.54 4.83 -53.90
C MET A 225 33.35 4.67 -55.20
N ASP A 226 32.74 4.00 -56.18
CA ASP A 226 33.36 3.80 -57.49
C ASP A 226 33.52 5.14 -58.21
N LYS A 227 34.67 5.33 -58.84
CA LYS A 227 34.98 6.57 -59.57
C LYS A 227 33.93 6.82 -60.66
N GLY A 228 33.31 8.00 -60.63
CA GLY A 228 32.22 8.36 -61.54
C GLY A 228 30.82 8.14 -60.98
N THR A 229 30.69 7.64 -59.76
CA THR A 229 29.42 7.59 -59.00
C THR A 229 29.47 8.56 -57.82
N ASP A 230 28.30 9.08 -57.43
CA ASP A 230 28.16 9.96 -56.28
C ASP A 230 26.89 9.61 -55.47
N ALA A 231 26.85 10.09 -54.22
CA ALA A 231 25.73 9.89 -53.32
C ALA A 231 24.87 11.16 -53.15
N VAL A 232 24.97 12.15 -54.04
CA VAL A 232 24.31 13.45 -53.89
C VAL A 232 22.80 13.29 -53.83
N ASP A 233 22.21 12.48 -54.71
CA ASP A 233 20.76 12.25 -54.73
C ASP A 233 20.23 11.59 -53.45
N ILE A 234 21.05 10.77 -52.78
CA ILE A 234 20.68 10.18 -51.48
C ILE A 234 20.81 11.24 -50.39
N LEU A 235 21.93 11.98 -50.36
CA LEU A 235 22.20 13.01 -49.34
C LEU A 235 21.18 14.17 -49.40
N GLU A 236 20.68 14.51 -50.58
CA GLU A 236 19.62 15.50 -50.77
C GLU A 236 18.20 14.93 -50.51
N GLY A 237 18.08 13.63 -50.29
CA GLY A 237 16.82 12.95 -50.03
C GLY A 237 15.92 12.77 -51.26
N LYS A 238 16.48 12.88 -52.47
CA LYS A 238 15.78 12.65 -53.75
C LYS A 238 15.59 11.16 -54.03
N ALA A 239 16.65 10.36 -53.84
CA ALA A 239 16.61 8.91 -54.06
C ALA A 239 15.81 8.16 -52.99
N TYR A 240 15.95 8.56 -51.72
CA TYR A 240 15.18 8.02 -50.61
C TYR A 240 14.77 9.13 -49.65
N ARG A 241 13.48 9.44 -49.62
CA ARG A 241 12.93 10.55 -48.85
C ARG A 241 12.65 10.15 -47.40
N LEU A 242 13.42 10.70 -46.48
CA LEU A 242 13.15 10.70 -45.03
C LEU A 242 12.62 12.07 -44.61
N LYS A 243 11.96 12.17 -43.45
CA LYS A 243 11.56 13.46 -42.87
C LYS A 243 12.77 14.25 -42.38
N PHE A 244 13.83 13.55 -41.99
CA PHE A 244 15.13 14.15 -41.66
C PHE A 244 16.13 14.04 -42.81
N PRO A 245 17.04 15.02 -42.95
CA PRO A 245 18.07 14.96 -43.96
C PRO A 245 19.05 13.81 -43.70
N TRP A 246 19.57 13.25 -44.78
CA TRP A 246 20.67 12.29 -44.73
C TRP A 246 21.97 13.00 -44.37
N VAL A 247 22.79 12.34 -43.55
CA VAL A 247 24.12 12.86 -43.16
C VAL A 247 25.20 11.90 -43.63
N GLY A 248 26.11 12.40 -44.45
CA GLY A 248 27.30 11.70 -44.89
C GLY A 248 28.43 11.81 -43.87
N VAL A 249 29.10 10.70 -43.59
CA VAL A 249 30.22 10.60 -42.63
C VAL A 249 31.38 9.85 -43.28
N VAL A 250 32.57 10.43 -43.17
CA VAL A 250 33.82 9.78 -43.61
C VAL A 250 34.62 9.40 -42.37
N ASN A 251 34.78 8.09 -42.18
CA ASN A 251 35.46 7.53 -41.01
C ASN A 251 36.90 7.14 -41.36
N ARG A 252 37.69 6.80 -40.32
CA ARG A 252 39.05 6.24 -40.51
C ARG A 252 38.98 4.91 -41.28
N SER A 253 39.89 4.73 -42.23
CA SER A 253 40.10 3.44 -42.90
C SER A 253 40.74 2.41 -41.95
N GLN A 254 40.71 1.13 -42.31
CA GLN A 254 41.40 0.09 -41.54
C GLN A 254 42.91 0.37 -41.44
N ALA A 255 43.51 0.96 -42.48
CA ALA A 255 44.91 1.37 -42.45
C ALA A 255 45.16 2.51 -41.46
N ASP A 256 44.27 3.49 -41.38
CA ASP A 256 44.37 4.59 -40.42
C ASP A 256 44.21 4.10 -38.97
N ILE A 257 43.32 3.12 -38.75
CA ILE A 257 43.12 2.49 -37.45
C ILE A 257 44.38 1.74 -37.02
N ASN A 258 44.97 0.94 -37.92
CA ASN A 258 46.20 0.20 -37.64
C ASN A 258 47.39 1.15 -37.37
N LYS A 259 47.38 2.35 -37.96
CA LYS A 259 48.37 3.42 -37.73
C LYS A 259 48.05 4.28 -36.50
N ASN A 260 46.97 4.00 -35.76
CA ASN A 260 46.50 4.77 -34.61
C ASN A 260 46.37 6.28 -34.92
N VAL A 261 45.85 6.62 -36.11
CA VAL A 261 45.61 8.03 -36.47
C VAL A 261 44.63 8.65 -35.49
N ASP A 262 45.00 9.80 -34.93
CA ASP A 262 44.19 10.52 -33.95
C ASP A 262 42.82 10.92 -34.52
N MET A 263 41.81 10.90 -33.66
CA MET A 263 40.42 11.19 -34.04
C MET A 263 40.23 12.66 -34.44
N ILE A 264 41.00 13.58 -33.84
CA ILE A 264 40.96 15.00 -34.23
C ILE A 264 41.48 15.17 -35.67
N ALA A 265 42.54 14.45 -36.03
CA ALA A 265 43.05 14.43 -37.40
C ALA A 265 42.04 13.80 -38.37
N ALA A 266 41.34 12.74 -37.96
CA ALA A 266 40.28 12.12 -38.75
C ALA A 266 39.11 13.07 -39.05
N ARG A 267 38.59 13.78 -38.04
CA ARG A 267 37.53 14.79 -38.22
C ARG A 267 37.97 15.95 -39.11
N ARG A 268 39.25 16.34 -39.05
CA ARG A 268 39.81 17.37 -39.95
C ARG A 268 39.81 16.88 -41.40
N ARG A 269 40.31 15.67 -41.65
CA ARG A 269 40.29 15.05 -42.99
C ARG A 269 38.87 14.89 -43.53
N GLU A 270 37.91 14.53 -42.68
CA GLU A 270 36.49 14.48 -43.05
C GLU A 270 35.98 15.84 -43.54
N ARG A 271 36.28 16.91 -42.79
CA ARG A 271 35.89 18.27 -43.17
C ARG A 271 36.55 18.72 -44.47
N GLU A 272 37.84 18.43 -44.64
CA GLU A 272 38.59 18.70 -45.87
C GLU A 272 38.03 17.92 -47.06
N TYR A 273 37.65 16.65 -46.87
CA TYR A 273 37.03 15.83 -47.91
C TYR A 273 35.76 16.48 -48.45
N PHE A 274 34.81 16.83 -47.57
CA PHE A 274 33.56 17.46 -48.01
C PHE A 274 33.76 18.88 -48.57
N ALA A 275 34.77 19.62 -48.11
CA ALA A 275 35.07 20.96 -48.61
C ALA A 275 35.75 20.96 -50.00
N ASN A 276 36.59 19.95 -50.27
CA ASN A 276 37.40 19.86 -51.48
C ASN A 276 36.76 19.00 -52.59
N SER A 277 35.82 18.11 -52.25
CA SER A 277 35.12 17.28 -53.25
C SER A 277 34.13 18.13 -54.05
N PRO A 278 34.26 18.22 -55.39
CA PRO A 278 33.43 19.10 -56.21
C PRO A 278 31.94 18.74 -56.15
N GLU A 279 31.60 17.46 -55.99
CA GLU A 279 30.23 16.93 -55.93
C GLU A 279 29.53 17.24 -54.60
N TYR A 280 30.28 17.33 -53.49
CA TYR A 280 29.73 17.46 -52.14
C TYR A 280 29.93 18.84 -51.50
N LYS A 281 30.66 19.75 -52.18
CA LYS A 281 31.04 21.06 -51.65
C LYS A 281 29.87 21.91 -51.18
N HIS A 282 28.73 21.89 -51.90
CA HIS A 282 27.53 22.62 -51.49
C HIS A 282 26.86 22.03 -50.24
N LEU A 283 27.08 20.74 -49.97
CA LEU A 283 26.55 20.02 -48.82
C LEU A 283 27.48 20.04 -47.60
N ALA A 284 28.73 20.49 -47.74
CA ALA A 284 29.77 20.39 -46.70
C ALA A 284 29.34 20.88 -45.31
N HIS A 285 28.50 21.92 -45.23
CA HIS A 285 28.00 22.46 -43.96
C HIS A 285 26.99 21.54 -43.22
N ARG A 286 26.40 20.57 -43.93
CA ARG A 286 25.41 19.58 -43.42
C ARG A 286 25.98 18.17 -43.30
N MET A 287 27.28 17.99 -43.51
CA MET A 287 27.95 16.70 -43.50
C MET A 287 28.94 16.58 -42.34
N GLY A 288 29.32 15.35 -42.06
CA GLY A 288 30.35 15.01 -41.08
C GLY A 288 29.83 14.63 -39.70
N SER A 289 30.71 13.98 -38.93
CA SER A 289 30.40 13.41 -37.62
C SER A 289 30.04 14.46 -36.56
N GLU A 290 30.66 15.65 -36.60
CA GLU A 290 30.30 16.77 -35.72
C GLU A 290 28.93 17.36 -36.02
N HIS A 291 28.54 17.45 -37.30
CA HIS A 291 27.21 17.90 -37.69
C HIS A 291 26.15 16.88 -37.24
N LEU A 292 26.42 15.59 -37.48
CA LEU A 292 25.56 14.50 -37.04
C LEU A 292 25.27 14.56 -35.53
N ALA A 293 26.30 14.72 -34.70
CA ALA A 293 26.14 14.81 -33.26
C ALA A 293 25.24 16.00 -32.84
N LYS A 294 25.38 17.16 -33.49
CA LYS A 294 24.54 18.35 -33.24
C LYS A 294 23.09 18.12 -33.67
N VAL A 295 22.86 17.50 -34.83
CA VAL A 295 21.51 17.17 -35.34
C VAL A 295 20.83 16.18 -34.41
N LEU A 296 21.53 15.12 -33.98
CA LEU A 296 21.00 14.14 -33.03
C LEU A 296 20.64 14.77 -31.69
N SER A 297 21.52 15.61 -31.15
CA SER A 297 21.26 16.32 -29.89
C SER A 297 20.03 17.24 -29.98
N LYS A 298 19.92 18.04 -31.05
CA LYS A 298 18.78 18.96 -31.25
C LYS A 298 17.47 18.21 -31.47
N HIS A 299 17.52 17.12 -32.24
CA HIS A 299 16.35 16.30 -32.50
C HIS A 299 15.87 15.60 -31.23
N LEU A 300 16.80 14.97 -30.49
CA LEU A 300 16.50 14.35 -29.19
C LEU A 300 15.87 15.36 -28.22
N GLU A 301 16.42 16.58 -28.12
CA GLU A 301 15.87 17.62 -27.26
C GLU A 301 14.44 18.03 -27.66
N THR A 302 14.15 18.10 -28.95
CA THR A 302 12.80 18.39 -29.47
C THR A 302 11.81 17.29 -29.11
N VAL A 303 12.22 16.03 -29.28
CA VAL A 303 11.41 14.87 -28.92
C VAL A 303 11.16 14.85 -27.40
N ILE A 304 12.21 15.04 -26.59
CA ILE A 304 12.09 15.13 -25.13
C ILE A 304 11.07 16.21 -24.74
N LYS A 305 11.20 17.44 -25.25
CA LYS A 305 10.28 18.55 -24.95
C LYS A 305 8.83 18.20 -25.27
N SER A 306 8.57 17.56 -26.41
CA SER A 306 7.22 17.17 -26.82
C SER A 306 6.60 16.08 -25.93
N ARG A 307 7.43 15.25 -25.29
CA ARG A 307 7.00 14.09 -24.50
C ARG A 307 6.95 14.34 -22.99
N ILE A 308 7.67 15.35 -22.48
CA ILE A 308 7.67 15.69 -21.05
C ILE A 308 6.27 15.79 -20.42
N PRO A 309 5.28 16.45 -21.04
CA PRO A 309 3.93 16.51 -20.46
C PRO A 309 3.29 15.12 -20.28
N GLY A 310 3.51 14.22 -21.23
CA GLY A 310 3.03 12.83 -21.14
C GLY A 310 3.74 12.05 -20.04
N ILE A 311 5.06 12.22 -19.90
CA ILE A 311 5.86 11.60 -18.83
C ILE A 311 5.42 12.12 -17.46
N GLN A 312 5.18 13.42 -17.32
CA GLN A 312 4.70 14.04 -16.08
C GLN A 312 3.32 13.49 -15.69
N SER A 313 2.41 13.36 -16.66
CA SER A 313 1.09 12.75 -16.43
C SER A 313 1.20 11.28 -16.00
N LEU A 314 2.10 10.51 -16.60
CA LEU A 314 2.34 9.12 -16.24
C LEU A 314 2.89 9.02 -14.82
N ILE A 315 3.90 9.82 -14.47
CA ILE A 315 4.49 9.86 -13.12
C ILE A 315 3.43 10.22 -12.08
N ASN A 316 2.63 11.26 -12.32
CA ASN A 316 1.56 11.67 -11.40
C ASN A 316 0.52 10.57 -11.19
N LYS A 317 0.13 9.89 -12.28
CA LYS A 317 -0.80 8.75 -12.21
C LYS A 317 -0.22 7.59 -11.39
N THR A 318 1.03 7.20 -11.68
CA THR A 318 1.71 6.12 -10.96
C THR A 318 1.94 6.46 -9.48
N ILE A 319 2.26 7.72 -9.16
CA ILE A 319 2.35 8.20 -7.76
C ILE A 319 1.01 8.00 -7.06
N ALA A 320 -0.10 8.43 -7.65
CA ALA A 320 -1.43 8.28 -7.05
C ALA A 320 -1.81 6.80 -6.84
N GLU A 321 -1.48 5.92 -7.79
CA GLU A 321 -1.70 4.48 -7.67
C GLU A 321 -0.87 3.86 -6.54
N LEU A 322 0.43 4.21 -6.46
CA LEU A 322 1.33 3.75 -5.40
C LEU A 322 0.90 4.27 -4.02
N GLU A 323 0.48 5.53 -3.91
CA GLU A 323 -0.04 6.12 -2.68
C GLU A 323 -1.33 5.45 -2.23
N SER A 324 -2.25 5.15 -3.16
CA SER A 324 -3.48 4.42 -2.87
C SER A 324 -3.18 2.99 -2.38
N GLU A 325 -2.24 2.30 -3.02
CA GLU A 325 -1.82 0.96 -2.61
C GLU A 325 -1.13 0.97 -1.23
N LEU A 326 -0.24 1.93 -0.98
CA LEU A 326 0.39 2.14 0.32
C LEU A 326 -0.63 2.47 1.40
N SER A 327 -1.63 3.30 1.09
CA SER A 327 -2.72 3.61 2.00
C SER A 327 -3.54 2.37 2.35
N ARG A 328 -3.77 1.46 1.39
CA ARG A 328 -4.48 0.19 1.62
C ARG A 328 -3.66 -0.78 2.48
N LEU A 329 -2.34 -0.80 2.29
CA LEU A 329 -1.43 -1.60 3.13
C LEU A 329 -1.25 -1.00 4.53
N GLY A 330 -1.63 0.25 4.75
CA GLY A 330 -1.49 0.93 6.03
C GLY A 330 -0.11 1.55 6.25
N LYS A 331 0.01 2.35 7.32
CA LYS A 331 1.22 3.11 7.64
C LYS A 331 2.35 2.18 8.11
N PRO A 332 3.62 2.51 7.82
CA PRO A 332 4.75 1.80 8.39
C PRO A 332 4.77 1.96 9.91
N ILE A 333 5.04 0.86 10.60
CA ILE A 333 5.14 0.83 12.05
C ILE A 333 6.47 1.46 12.46
N ALA A 334 6.43 2.38 13.42
CA ALA A 334 7.62 3.02 13.94
C ALA A 334 8.57 1.99 14.58
N ALA A 335 9.89 2.18 14.46
CA ALA A 335 10.87 1.26 15.01
C ALA A 335 10.99 1.37 16.54
N ASP A 336 10.78 2.58 17.07
CA ASP A 336 10.89 2.91 18.48
C ASP A 336 9.69 2.40 19.29
N ALA A 337 9.93 2.14 20.58
CA ALA A 337 8.89 1.65 21.49
C ALA A 337 7.71 2.64 21.64
N GLY A 338 7.99 3.95 21.60
CA GLY A 338 7.00 5.01 21.73
C GLY A 338 6.01 5.03 20.56
N GLY A 339 6.52 4.99 19.33
CA GLY A 339 5.68 4.93 18.12
C GLY A 339 4.87 3.64 18.01
N LYS A 340 5.42 2.49 18.44
CA LYS A 340 4.66 1.23 18.54
C LYS A 340 3.50 1.34 19.54
N LEU A 341 3.76 1.88 20.72
CA LEU A 341 2.74 2.10 21.73
C LEU A 341 1.65 3.06 21.21
N TYR A 342 2.04 4.16 20.58
CA TYR A 342 1.12 5.12 19.97
C TYR A 342 0.20 4.44 18.95
N THR A 343 0.77 3.62 18.07
CA THR A 343 0.02 2.89 17.03
C THR A 343 -1.00 1.94 17.66
N ILE A 344 -0.60 1.17 18.68
CA ILE A 344 -1.50 0.27 19.41
C ILE A 344 -2.63 1.07 20.06
N MET A 345 -2.31 2.19 20.72
CA MET A 345 -3.31 3.05 21.37
C MET A 345 -4.29 3.67 20.37
N GLU A 346 -3.81 4.07 19.19
CA GLU A 346 -4.66 4.61 18.11
C GLU A 346 -5.67 3.55 17.63
N ILE A 347 -5.21 2.32 17.37
CA ILE A 347 -6.07 1.19 16.98
C ILE A 347 -7.11 0.89 18.07
N CYS A 348 -6.68 0.87 19.34
CA CYS A 348 -7.59 0.63 20.47
C CYS A 348 -8.65 1.73 20.62
N ARG A 349 -8.29 2.99 20.37
CA ARG A 349 -9.25 4.12 20.37
C ARG A 349 -10.26 4.01 19.24
N LEU A 350 -9.84 3.58 18.05
CA LEU A 350 -10.76 3.32 16.93
C LEU A 350 -11.75 2.20 17.28
N PHE A 351 -11.27 1.09 17.86
CA PHE A 351 -12.13 0.02 18.36
C PHE A 351 -13.12 0.52 19.42
N ASP A 352 -12.65 1.28 20.42
CA ASP A 352 -13.48 1.81 21.50
C ASP A 352 -14.56 2.78 20.98
N GLN A 353 -14.22 3.61 19.98
CA GLN A 353 -15.17 4.48 19.28
C GLN A 353 -16.26 3.67 18.54
N ILE A 354 -15.87 2.65 17.77
CA ILE A 354 -16.82 1.78 17.06
C ILE A 354 -17.72 1.02 18.06
N TYR A 355 -17.16 0.57 19.18
CA TYR A 355 -17.93 -0.09 20.24
C TYR A 355 -18.97 0.85 20.85
N LYS A 356 -18.58 2.10 21.16
CA LYS A 356 -19.49 3.14 21.67
C LYS A 356 -20.63 3.44 20.70
N GLU A 357 -20.34 3.51 19.39
CA GLU A 357 -21.35 3.73 18.35
C GLU A 357 -22.37 2.58 18.26
N HIS A 358 -21.91 1.34 18.41
CA HIS A 358 -22.79 0.17 18.49
C HIS A 358 -23.69 0.17 19.71
N LEU A 359 -23.23 0.76 20.82
CA LEU A 359 -23.97 0.86 22.07
C LEU A 359 -24.99 2.01 22.07
N ASP A 360 -24.64 3.17 21.48
CA ASP A 360 -25.46 4.39 21.47
C ASP A 360 -26.63 4.38 20.48
N GLY A 361 -26.80 3.31 19.70
CA GLY A 361 -28.04 3.07 18.96
C GLY A 361 -28.07 3.56 17.51
N VAL A 362 -26.93 3.95 16.92
CA VAL A 362 -26.84 4.03 15.44
C VAL A 362 -27.04 2.63 14.81
N ARG A 363 -26.88 1.56 15.60
CA ARG A 363 -27.13 0.15 15.25
C ARG A 363 -27.80 -0.62 16.40
N ALA A 364 -28.34 -1.80 16.10
CA ALA A 364 -29.28 -2.62 16.89
C ALA A 364 -28.84 -3.10 18.31
N GLY A 365 -27.73 -2.60 18.88
CA GLY A 365 -27.23 -3.03 20.20
C GLY A 365 -28.10 -2.53 21.36
N GLY A 366 -28.39 -1.23 21.40
CA GLY A 366 -29.22 -0.61 22.44
C GLY A 366 -30.65 -1.14 22.47
N GLU A 367 -31.26 -1.36 21.31
CA GLU A 367 -32.62 -1.91 21.18
C GLU A 367 -32.75 -3.31 21.80
N LYS A 368 -31.75 -4.18 21.61
CA LYS A 368 -31.72 -5.50 22.24
C LYS A 368 -31.71 -5.40 23.77
N ILE A 369 -30.97 -4.44 24.32
CA ILE A 369 -30.92 -4.20 25.78
C ILE A 369 -32.29 -3.71 26.28
N TYR A 370 -32.95 -2.78 25.58
CA TYR A 370 -34.31 -2.35 25.91
C TYR A 370 -35.31 -3.50 25.91
N ASN A 371 -35.25 -4.38 24.91
CA ASN A 371 -36.12 -5.56 24.84
C ASN A 371 -35.94 -6.51 26.04
N VAL A 372 -34.72 -6.66 26.56
CA VAL A 372 -34.46 -7.43 27.80
C VAL A 372 -35.18 -6.79 28.98
N PHE A 373 -35.11 -5.47 29.14
CA PHE A 373 -35.73 -4.77 30.26
C PHE A 373 -37.26 -4.67 30.16
N ASP A 374 -37.81 -4.42 28.98
CA ASP A 374 -39.24 -4.14 28.80
C ASP A 374 -40.08 -5.40 28.66
N ASN A 375 -39.53 -6.46 28.05
CA ASN A 375 -40.29 -7.68 27.76
C ASN A 375 -39.84 -8.88 28.60
N GLN A 376 -38.53 -9.12 28.71
CA GLN A 376 -38.03 -10.35 29.35
C GLN A 376 -38.07 -10.27 30.88
N LEU A 377 -37.62 -9.17 31.48
CA LEU A 377 -37.67 -8.96 32.94
C LEU A 377 -39.09 -9.08 33.52
N PRO A 378 -40.12 -8.41 32.95
CA PRO A 378 -41.46 -8.46 33.52
C PRO A 378 -42.12 -9.83 33.31
N ALA A 379 -41.86 -10.48 32.17
CA ALA A 379 -42.32 -11.85 31.93
C ALA A 379 -41.71 -12.83 32.93
N ALA A 380 -40.45 -12.64 33.29
CA ALA A 380 -39.77 -13.50 34.24
C ALA A 380 -40.27 -13.28 35.68
N LEU A 381 -40.53 -12.03 36.09
CA LEU A 381 -41.15 -11.73 37.40
C LEU A 381 -42.56 -12.33 37.52
N LYS A 382 -43.36 -12.30 36.46
CA LYS A 382 -44.70 -12.93 36.43
C LYS A 382 -44.68 -14.44 36.61
N ARG A 383 -43.57 -15.12 36.26
CA ARG A 383 -43.44 -16.58 36.37
C ARG A 383 -43.22 -17.07 37.80
N LEU A 384 -42.94 -16.19 38.76
CA LEU A 384 -42.67 -16.55 40.16
C LEU A 384 -43.92 -17.08 40.92
N GLN A 385 -45.12 -16.98 40.33
CA GLN A 385 -46.38 -17.58 40.84
C GLN A 385 -46.61 -17.38 42.35
N PHE A 386 -46.52 -16.14 42.83
CA PHE A 386 -46.74 -15.78 44.25
C PHE A 386 -48.09 -16.25 44.80
N ASP A 387 -49.11 -16.37 43.94
CA ASP A 387 -50.45 -16.87 44.30
C ASP A 387 -50.42 -18.31 44.84
N LYS A 388 -49.47 -19.14 44.42
CA LYS A 388 -49.32 -20.51 44.93
C LYS A 388 -48.62 -20.57 46.28
N GLN A 389 -47.71 -19.63 46.55
CA GLN A 389 -47.01 -19.54 47.84
C GLN A 389 -47.94 -19.01 48.93
N LEU A 390 -48.82 -18.07 48.57
CA LEU A 390 -49.87 -17.49 49.41
C LEU A 390 -51.17 -18.31 49.42
N SER A 391 -51.08 -19.65 49.39
CA SER A 391 -52.26 -20.52 49.52
C SER A 391 -52.91 -20.35 50.90
N MET A 392 -54.23 -20.55 50.98
CA MET A 392 -54.96 -20.42 52.26
C MET A 392 -54.41 -21.33 53.37
N GLU A 393 -53.93 -22.51 53.00
CA GLU A 393 -53.33 -23.48 53.91
C GLU A 393 -52.00 -22.97 54.49
N ASN A 394 -51.14 -22.39 53.64
CA ASN A 394 -49.87 -21.79 54.06
C ASN A 394 -50.08 -20.53 54.91
N ILE A 395 -51.03 -19.68 54.52
CA ILE A 395 -51.36 -18.45 55.25
C ILE A 395 -51.81 -18.81 56.67
N ARG A 396 -52.74 -19.76 56.82
CA ARG A 396 -53.23 -20.20 58.12
C ARG A 396 -52.10 -20.75 58.99
N LYS A 397 -51.27 -21.64 58.43
CA LYS A 397 -50.13 -22.24 59.13
C LYS A 397 -49.15 -21.18 59.64
N LEU A 398 -48.69 -20.28 58.78
CA LEU A 398 -47.66 -19.29 59.10
C LEU A 398 -48.14 -18.24 60.11
N ILE A 399 -49.41 -17.82 60.03
CA ILE A 399 -50.00 -16.88 61.00
C ILE A 399 -50.14 -17.56 62.36
N THR A 400 -50.66 -18.79 62.42
CA THR A 400 -50.82 -19.52 63.69
C THR A 400 -49.45 -19.81 64.34
N GLU A 401 -48.43 -20.15 63.55
CA GLU A 401 -47.05 -20.32 64.03
C GLU A 401 -46.40 -19.01 64.48
N ALA A 402 -46.79 -17.86 63.92
CA ALA A 402 -46.28 -16.55 64.29
C ALA A 402 -46.95 -16.01 65.56
N ASP A 403 -48.25 -16.26 65.72
CA ASP A 403 -49.05 -15.78 66.85
C ASP A 403 -48.89 -16.64 68.12
N GLY A 404 -48.52 -17.93 67.98
CA GLY A 404 -48.24 -18.79 69.13
C GLY A 404 -49.46 -19.05 70.02
N TYR A 405 -49.26 -19.17 71.33
CA TYR A 405 -50.32 -19.51 72.30
C TYR A 405 -51.07 -18.28 72.87
N GLN A 406 -50.61 -17.05 72.56
CA GLN A 406 -51.19 -15.81 73.07
C GLN A 406 -51.87 -15.01 71.93
N PRO A 407 -53.19 -14.81 71.96
CA PRO A 407 -53.87 -14.03 70.94
C PRO A 407 -53.59 -12.52 71.08
N HIS A 408 -53.29 -11.86 69.96
CA HIS A 408 -53.06 -10.42 69.90
C HIS A 408 -54.38 -9.62 69.93
N LEU A 409 -54.41 -8.49 70.65
CA LEU A 409 -55.56 -7.57 70.73
C LEU A 409 -55.67 -6.62 69.52
N ILE A 410 -54.58 -6.44 68.76
CA ILE A 410 -54.46 -5.62 67.55
C ILE A 410 -53.71 -6.47 66.49
N ALA A 411 -53.95 -6.24 65.20
CA ALA A 411 -53.53 -7.06 64.05
C ALA A 411 -52.15 -7.77 64.19
N PRO A 412 -52.00 -9.03 63.69
CA PRO A 412 -50.82 -9.87 63.90
C PRO A 412 -49.61 -9.41 63.07
N GLU A 413 -48.90 -8.38 63.54
CA GLU A 413 -47.72 -7.79 62.87
C GLU A 413 -46.66 -8.85 62.53
N GLN A 414 -46.42 -9.79 63.44
CA GLN A 414 -45.44 -10.85 63.27
C GLN A 414 -45.86 -11.86 62.18
N GLY A 415 -47.17 -12.11 62.04
CA GLY A 415 -47.72 -12.95 60.97
C GLY A 415 -47.56 -12.31 59.60
N TYR A 416 -47.81 -11.00 59.47
CA TYR A 416 -47.55 -10.25 58.24
C TYR A 416 -46.06 -10.25 57.88
N ARG A 417 -45.16 -10.00 58.85
CA ARG A 417 -43.71 -10.06 58.63
C ARG A 417 -43.28 -11.42 58.09
N ARG A 418 -43.65 -12.51 58.78
CA ARG A 418 -43.29 -13.87 58.34
C ARG A 418 -43.89 -14.25 57.00
N LEU A 419 -45.10 -13.80 56.66
CA LEU A 419 -45.70 -14.06 55.36
C LEU A 419 -44.96 -13.33 54.24
N ILE A 420 -44.62 -12.07 54.46
CA ILE A 420 -43.86 -11.27 53.50
C ILE A 420 -42.44 -11.83 53.36
N GLU A 421 -41.77 -12.14 54.47
CA GLU A 421 -40.50 -12.86 54.48
C GLU A 421 -40.65 -14.19 53.75
N SER A 422 -41.65 -15.03 54.01
CA SER A 422 -41.83 -16.29 53.28
C SER A 422 -42.14 -16.15 51.78
N SER A 423 -42.51 -14.95 51.33
CA SER A 423 -42.78 -14.63 49.91
C SER A 423 -41.60 -13.94 49.22
N LEU A 424 -40.77 -13.20 49.99
CA LEU A 424 -39.57 -12.49 49.53
C LEU A 424 -38.26 -13.25 49.79
N VAL A 425 -38.23 -14.13 50.78
CA VAL A 425 -37.10 -15.02 51.11
C VAL A 425 -36.95 -16.13 50.08
N PRO A 426 -37.97 -16.66 49.39
CA PRO A 426 -37.75 -17.46 48.18
C PRO A 426 -36.98 -16.68 47.12
N LEU A 427 -37.23 -15.37 46.97
CA LEU A 427 -36.36 -14.50 46.16
C LEU A 427 -34.92 -14.54 46.69
N GLU A 428 -34.69 -14.38 47.99
CA GLU A 428 -33.34 -14.38 48.61
C GLU A 428 -32.63 -15.77 48.60
N VAL A 429 -33.33 -16.86 48.89
CA VAL A 429 -32.83 -18.24 48.96
C VAL A 429 -32.64 -18.82 47.55
N GLN A 430 -33.49 -18.46 46.58
CA GLN A 430 -33.19 -18.69 45.16
C GLN A 430 -32.00 -17.85 44.65
N LEU A 431 -31.57 -16.83 45.40
CA LEU A 431 -30.37 -16.04 45.11
C LEU A 431 -29.12 -16.52 45.87
N ARG A 432 -29.25 -17.08 47.09
CA ARG A 432 -28.11 -17.49 47.95
C ARG A 432 -27.76 -18.98 47.94
N HIS A 433 -28.70 -19.90 47.72
CA HIS A 433 -28.46 -21.36 47.85
C HIS A 433 -28.90 -22.12 46.60
N GLN A 434 -27.94 -22.46 45.72
CA GLN A 434 -27.82 -23.71 44.92
C GLN A 434 -26.84 -23.51 43.75
N LEU A 435 -25.55 -23.71 44.03
CA LEU A 435 -24.67 -24.33 43.04
C LEU A 435 -25.21 -25.76 42.83
N MET A 436 -25.62 -26.07 41.60
CA MET A 436 -26.05 -27.39 41.13
C MET A 436 -27.34 -27.99 41.74
N ARG A 437 -28.50 -27.65 41.15
CA ARG A 437 -29.44 -28.62 40.55
C ARG A 437 -30.67 -27.91 39.95
N LEU A 438 -30.85 -28.13 38.65
CA LEU A 438 -32.12 -28.24 37.93
C LEU A 438 -33.17 -27.11 38.14
N THR A 439 -33.13 -26.17 37.19
CA THR A 439 -34.33 -25.70 36.46
C THR A 439 -35.45 -25.04 37.28
N GLN A 440 -35.18 -23.89 37.91
CA GLN A 440 -36.18 -22.82 38.16
C GLN A 440 -35.59 -21.49 38.70
N LEU A 441 -34.29 -21.25 38.47
CA LEU A 441 -33.50 -20.15 39.05
C LEU A 441 -33.28 -18.98 38.06
N TYR A 442 -34.32 -18.48 37.39
CA TYR A 442 -34.14 -17.87 36.07
C TYR A 442 -34.63 -16.43 35.85
N SER A 443 -35.10 -15.68 36.84
CA SER A 443 -35.71 -14.36 36.53
C SER A 443 -34.76 -13.16 36.55
N LEU A 444 -34.00 -12.97 37.64
CA LEU A 444 -33.22 -11.74 37.85
C LEU A 444 -31.78 -11.85 37.35
N ILE A 445 -31.12 -12.99 37.60
CA ILE A 445 -29.79 -13.33 37.08
C ILE A 445 -29.83 -13.43 35.53
N PHE A 446 -30.98 -13.77 34.95
CA PHE A 446 -31.15 -13.88 33.50
C PHE A 446 -30.97 -12.55 32.79
N CYS A 447 -31.49 -11.44 33.32
CA CYS A 447 -31.35 -10.13 32.67
C CYS A 447 -29.88 -9.67 32.64
N GLU A 448 -29.16 -9.90 33.73
CA GLU A 448 -27.72 -9.63 33.84
C GLU A 448 -26.92 -10.46 32.81
N ILE A 449 -27.21 -11.76 32.70
CA ILE A 449 -26.55 -12.65 31.75
C ILE A 449 -26.88 -12.27 30.30
N GLN A 450 -28.13 -11.90 30.00
CA GLN A 450 -28.54 -11.50 28.65
C GLN A 450 -27.89 -10.19 28.23
N VAL A 451 -27.87 -9.18 29.10
CA VAL A 451 -27.17 -7.91 28.82
C VAL A 451 -25.69 -8.16 28.60
N HIS A 452 -25.04 -8.97 29.45
CA HIS A 452 -23.64 -9.36 29.28
C HIS A 452 -23.36 -10.07 27.94
N ALA A 453 -24.25 -10.99 27.54
CA ALA A 453 -24.13 -11.68 26.25
C ALA A 453 -24.23 -10.71 25.08
N ILE A 454 -25.14 -9.73 25.14
CA ILE A 454 -25.26 -8.66 24.14
C ILE A 454 -23.95 -7.84 24.10
N LEU A 455 -23.41 -7.43 25.26
CA LEU A 455 -22.17 -6.66 25.32
C LEU A 455 -20.98 -7.45 24.71
N LYS A 456 -20.89 -8.77 24.95
CA LYS A 456 -19.89 -9.63 24.30
C LYS A 456 -20.10 -9.74 22.79
N GLU A 457 -21.34 -9.87 22.32
CA GLU A 457 -21.67 -9.86 20.89
C GLU A 457 -21.21 -8.54 20.22
N LEU A 458 -21.40 -7.40 20.90
CA LEU A 458 -20.97 -6.09 20.41
C LEU A 458 -19.44 -5.97 20.33
N VAL A 459 -18.69 -6.54 21.29
CA VAL A 459 -17.21 -6.60 21.21
C VAL A 459 -16.78 -7.35 19.95
N HIS A 460 -17.36 -8.52 19.68
CA HIS A 460 -17.01 -9.30 18.49
C HIS A 460 -17.33 -8.56 17.18
N LYS A 461 -18.46 -7.85 17.13
CA LYS A 461 -18.82 -7.02 15.98
C LYS A 461 -17.85 -5.85 15.79
N ALA A 462 -17.55 -5.11 16.85
CA ALA A 462 -16.61 -4.00 16.80
C ALA A 462 -15.22 -4.46 16.31
N ILE A 463 -14.71 -5.59 16.82
CA ILE A 463 -13.46 -6.20 16.34
C ILE A 463 -13.51 -6.52 14.83
N SER A 464 -14.64 -7.04 14.34
CA SER A 464 -14.79 -7.42 12.92
C SER A 464 -14.86 -6.23 11.97
N GLU A 465 -15.25 -5.06 12.49
CA GLU A 465 -15.41 -3.83 11.72
C GLU A 465 -14.15 -2.96 11.75
N THR A 466 -13.31 -3.06 12.78
CA THR A 466 -12.02 -2.37 12.83
C THR A 466 -11.04 -2.98 11.81
N PRO A 467 -10.70 -2.27 10.71
CA PRO A 467 -9.84 -2.82 9.67
C PRO A 467 -8.40 -3.06 10.15
N GLU A 468 -7.89 -2.22 11.05
CA GLU A 468 -6.54 -2.34 11.59
C GLU A 468 -6.38 -3.60 12.47
N LEU A 469 -7.44 -4.02 13.18
CA LEU A 469 -7.42 -5.28 13.92
C LEU A 469 -7.43 -6.52 13.00
N LYS A 470 -7.81 -6.38 11.73
CA LYS A 470 -7.63 -7.47 10.74
C LYS A 470 -6.18 -7.62 10.31
N GLN A 471 -5.45 -6.50 10.27
CA GLN A 471 -4.04 -6.45 9.88
C GLN A 471 -3.11 -7.03 10.97
N TYR A 472 -3.49 -6.92 12.24
CA TYR A 472 -2.70 -7.40 13.38
C TYR A 472 -3.44 -8.49 14.18
N PRO A 473 -3.33 -9.78 13.80
CA PRO A 473 -4.04 -10.88 14.47
C PRO A 473 -3.70 -11.02 15.95
N ALA A 474 -2.43 -10.79 16.33
CA ALA A 474 -2.00 -10.87 17.73
C ALA A 474 -2.67 -9.80 18.59
N LEU A 475 -2.62 -8.53 18.13
CA LEU A 475 -3.32 -7.43 18.81
C LEU A 475 -4.83 -7.66 18.90
N ARG A 476 -5.45 -8.23 17.85
CA ARG A 476 -6.87 -8.57 17.85
C ARG A 476 -7.27 -9.52 18.97
N VAL A 477 -6.47 -10.55 19.21
CA VAL A 477 -6.73 -11.54 20.28
C VAL A 477 -6.60 -10.87 21.64
N GLU A 478 -5.54 -10.11 21.87
CA GLU A 478 -5.29 -9.44 23.14
C GLU A 478 -6.34 -8.38 23.48
N VAL A 479 -6.70 -7.51 22.53
CA VAL A 479 -7.76 -6.51 22.72
C VAL A 479 -9.11 -7.18 22.98
N GLY A 480 -9.42 -8.27 22.27
CA GLY A 480 -10.65 -9.03 22.48
C GLY A 480 -10.72 -9.69 23.86
N ASN A 481 -9.62 -10.31 24.30
CA ASN A 481 -9.52 -10.93 25.63
C ASN A 481 -9.65 -9.88 26.74
N ALA A 482 -8.94 -8.75 26.62
CA ALA A 482 -9.00 -7.68 27.61
C ALA A 482 -10.41 -7.08 27.72
N ALA A 483 -11.09 -6.83 26.60
CA ALA A 483 -12.46 -6.34 26.59
C ALA A 483 -13.44 -7.33 27.24
N ILE A 484 -13.31 -8.63 26.96
CA ILE A 484 -14.13 -9.70 27.55
C ILE A 484 -13.89 -9.80 29.06
N GLU A 485 -12.64 -9.73 29.50
CA GLU A 485 -12.29 -9.79 30.92
C GLU A 485 -12.86 -8.59 31.71
N SER A 486 -12.77 -7.38 31.14
CA SER A 486 -13.40 -6.18 31.71
C SER A 486 -14.91 -6.35 31.85
N LEU A 487 -15.59 -6.87 30.83
CA LEU A 487 -17.03 -7.15 30.90
C LEU A 487 -17.36 -8.18 31.99
N ASP A 488 -16.55 -9.23 32.15
CA ASP A 488 -16.78 -10.25 33.18
C ASP A 488 -16.64 -9.67 34.60
N LYS A 489 -15.69 -8.74 34.82
CA LYS A 489 -15.58 -7.97 36.08
C LYS A 489 -16.81 -7.09 36.33
N MET A 490 -17.27 -6.37 35.31
CA MET A 490 -18.46 -5.49 35.40
C MET A 490 -19.75 -6.28 35.70
N LYS A 491 -19.88 -7.47 35.10
CA LYS A 491 -20.99 -8.40 35.37
C LYS A 491 -21.03 -8.79 36.85
N GLU A 492 -19.91 -9.21 37.43
CA GLU A 492 -19.87 -9.63 38.83
C GLU A 492 -20.22 -8.49 39.81
N GLU A 493 -19.80 -7.26 39.51
CA GLU A 493 -20.19 -6.09 40.30
C GLU A 493 -21.70 -5.77 40.15
N SER A 494 -22.24 -5.90 38.94
CA SER A 494 -23.68 -5.78 38.69
C SER A 494 -24.48 -6.83 39.45
N ARG A 495 -23.97 -8.06 39.56
CA ARG A 495 -24.58 -9.14 40.33
C ARG A 495 -24.68 -8.78 41.80
N LYS A 496 -23.55 -8.36 42.40
CA LYS A 496 -23.50 -7.92 43.80
C LYS A 496 -24.44 -6.74 44.06
N ALA A 497 -24.50 -5.76 43.17
CA ALA A 497 -25.38 -4.61 43.29
C ALA A 497 -26.86 -4.99 43.22
N THR A 498 -27.23 -5.87 42.28
CA THR A 498 -28.61 -6.35 42.11
C THR A 498 -29.06 -7.16 43.33
N LEU A 499 -28.18 -8.02 43.86
CA LEU A 499 -28.44 -8.77 45.09
C LEU A 499 -28.69 -7.84 46.29
N LYS A 500 -27.87 -6.80 46.45
CA LYS A 500 -28.05 -5.80 47.51
C LYS A 500 -29.39 -5.08 47.40
N LEU A 501 -29.85 -4.75 46.20
CA LEU A 501 -31.17 -4.12 46.01
C LEU A 501 -32.33 -5.01 46.49
N VAL A 502 -32.25 -6.31 46.23
CA VAL A 502 -33.26 -7.27 46.71
C VAL A 502 -33.17 -7.40 48.23
N ASP A 503 -31.95 -7.54 48.77
CA ASP A 503 -31.69 -7.64 50.21
C ASP A 503 -32.22 -6.42 50.99
N MET A 504 -32.11 -5.23 50.41
CA MET A 504 -32.66 -3.98 50.96
C MET A 504 -34.19 -4.02 51.08
N GLU A 505 -34.89 -4.50 50.05
CA GLU A 505 -36.36 -4.61 50.04
C GLU A 505 -36.86 -5.70 51.02
N CYS A 506 -36.07 -6.75 51.26
CA CYS A 506 -36.38 -7.79 52.24
C CYS A 506 -36.14 -7.34 53.69
N SER A 507 -35.14 -6.49 53.94
CA SER A 507 -34.66 -6.17 55.29
C SER A 507 -35.54 -5.17 56.05
N TYR A 508 -36.28 -4.31 55.34
CA TYR A 508 -37.09 -3.27 55.99
C TYR A 508 -38.46 -3.09 55.35
N LEU A 509 -39.49 -3.46 56.10
CA LEU A 509 -40.88 -3.16 55.76
C LEU A 509 -41.22 -1.72 56.14
N THR A 510 -41.77 -0.96 55.20
CA THR A 510 -42.07 0.46 55.42
C THR A 510 -43.24 0.64 56.40
N VAL A 511 -43.15 1.66 57.27
CA VAL A 511 -44.20 1.97 58.25
C VAL A 511 -45.54 2.29 57.57
N ASP A 512 -45.50 2.85 56.37
CA ASP A 512 -46.70 3.15 55.57
C ASP A 512 -47.48 1.89 55.15
N PHE A 513 -46.81 0.74 55.01
CA PHE A 513 -47.50 -0.53 54.79
C PHE A 513 -48.41 -0.87 55.98
N PHE A 514 -47.89 -0.77 57.20
CA PHE A 514 -48.64 -1.07 58.42
C PHE A 514 -49.74 -0.04 58.71
N ARG A 515 -49.54 1.24 58.36
CA ARG A 515 -50.55 2.30 58.51
C ARG A 515 -51.74 2.16 57.56
N LYS A 516 -51.52 1.55 56.39
CA LYS A 516 -52.56 1.30 55.39
C LYS A 516 -53.29 -0.03 55.59
N LEU A 517 -52.93 -0.80 56.63
CA LEU A 517 -53.70 -1.98 57.00
C LEU A 517 -55.11 -1.52 57.35
N PRO A 518 -56.14 -2.09 56.70
CA PRO A 518 -57.51 -1.68 56.95
C PRO A 518 -57.84 -1.93 58.43
N GLN A 519 -58.13 -0.85 59.17
CA GLN A 519 -58.57 -0.91 60.55
C GLN A 519 -59.97 -1.56 60.57
N ASP A 520 -60.17 -2.61 61.36
CA ASP A 520 -61.49 -3.19 61.57
C ASP A 520 -62.33 -2.22 62.41
N VAL A 521 -62.97 -1.25 61.75
CA VAL A 521 -63.81 -0.23 62.43
C VAL A 521 -65.27 -0.67 62.54
N ASP A 522 -65.71 -1.75 61.90
CA ASP A 522 -67.13 -2.15 61.96
C ASP A 522 -67.33 -3.60 62.40
N LYS A 523 -67.46 -3.80 63.72
CA LYS A 523 -68.67 -4.30 64.40
C LYS A 523 -68.32 -4.72 65.83
N GLY A 524 -68.93 -4.07 66.82
CA GLY A 524 -69.10 -4.65 68.14
C GLY A 524 -69.83 -5.99 68.00
N GLY A 525 -69.07 -7.08 68.12
CA GLY A 525 -69.60 -8.44 68.12
C GLY A 525 -69.95 -8.88 69.53
N ASN A 526 -71.11 -9.52 69.69
CA ASN A 526 -71.59 -10.09 70.95
C ASN A 526 -70.54 -11.01 71.61
N PRO A 527 -70.50 -11.10 72.96
CA PRO A 527 -69.42 -11.78 73.71
C PRO A 527 -69.43 -13.32 73.62
N THR A 528 -70.23 -13.92 72.74
CA THR A 528 -70.48 -15.38 72.73
C THR A 528 -69.81 -16.14 71.59
N HIS A 529 -69.03 -15.50 70.70
CA HIS A 529 -68.26 -16.23 69.70
C HIS A 529 -66.92 -16.74 70.25
N SER A 530 -66.71 -18.05 70.08
CA SER A 530 -65.50 -18.79 70.43
C SER A 530 -64.23 -18.09 69.94
N ILE A 531 -63.16 -18.16 70.72
CA ILE A 531 -61.81 -17.66 70.37
C ILE A 531 -61.32 -18.27 69.04
N PHE A 532 -61.84 -19.45 68.64
CA PHE A 532 -61.53 -20.11 67.37
C PHE A 532 -62.23 -19.50 66.13
N ASP A 533 -63.35 -18.78 66.28
CA ASP A 533 -64.04 -18.10 65.15
C ASP A 533 -63.34 -16.79 64.72
N ARG A 534 -62.28 -16.39 65.43
CA ARG A 534 -61.59 -15.11 65.22
C ARG A 534 -60.67 -15.13 63.98
N TYR A 535 -60.24 -16.31 63.52
CA TYR A 535 -59.56 -16.53 62.23
C TYR A 535 -60.52 -16.95 61.14
N ASN A 536 -61.59 -16.18 60.96
CA ASN A 536 -62.57 -16.46 59.91
C ASN A 536 -61.87 -16.50 58.54
N ASP A 537 -62.27 -17.38 57.63
CA ASP A 537 -61.59 -17.54 56.33
C ASP A 537 -61.56 -16.24 55.52
N SER A 538 -62.50 -15.34 55.77
CA SER A 538 -62.53 -13.97 55.23
C SER A 538 -61.36 -13.10 55.72
N TYR A 539 -60.96 -13.23 56.99
CA TYR A 539 -59.84 -12.50 57.59
C TYR A 539 -58.50 -12.98 57.01
N LEU A 540 -58.28 -14.30 56.95
CA LEU A 540 -57.07 -14.89 56.36
C LEU A 540 -56.93 -14.57 54.86
N ARG A 541 -58.03 -14.57 54.09
CA ARG A 541 -58.02 -14.11 52.68
C ARG A 541 -57.62 -12.65 52.55
N ARG A 542 -58.08 -11.78 53.44
CA ARG A 542 -57.75 -10.34 53.43
C ARG A 542 -56.27 -10.11 53.75
N ILE A 543 -55.70 -10.88 54.68
CA ILE A 543 -54.25 -10.89 54.94
C ILE A 543 -53.48 -11.29 53.68
N GLY A 544 -53.84 -12.42 53.05
CA GLY A 544 -53.20 -12.89 51.81
C GLY A 544 -53.26 -11.86 50.68
N THR A 545 -54.40 -11.21 50.49
CA THR A 545 -54.59 -10.16 49.48
C THR A 545 -53.71 -8.94 49.75
N THR A 546 -53.58 -8.55 51.02
CA THR A 546 -52.76 -7.39 51.44
C THR A 546 -51.27 -7.66 51.28
N VAL A 547 -50.82 -8.87 51.66
CA VAL A 547 -49.44 -9.32 51.44
C VAL A 547 -49.12 -9.40 49.95
N LEU A 548 -50.02 -9.97 49.14
CA LEU A 548 -49.87 -10.02 47.69
C LEU A 548 -49.76 -8.61 47.07
N SER A 549 -50.57 -7.66 47.53
CA SER A 549 -50.49 -6.26 47.09
C SER A 549 -49.13 -5.64 47.42
N TYR A 550 -48.56 -5.93 48.59
CA TYR A 550 -47.25 -5.44 48.98
C TYR A 550 -46.12 -6.08 48.15
N VAL A 551 -46.14 -7.40 47.96
CA VAL A 551 -45.18 -8.12 47.12
C VAL A 551 -45.20 -7.61 45.68
N ASN A 552 -46.39 -7.35 45.12
CA ASN A 552 -46.53 -6.75 43.79
C ASN A 552 -45.96 -5.33 43.71
N MET A 553 -46.10 -4.52 44.77
CA MET A 553 -45.49 -3.19 44.86
C MET A 553 -43.96 -3.29 44.89
N VAL A 554 -43.39 -4.20 45.68
CA VAL A 554 -41.94 -4.44 45.73
C VAL A 554 -41.43 -4.93 44.37
N CYS A 555 -42.14 -5.85 43.71
CA CYS A 555 -41.79 -6.30 42.36
C CYS A 555 -41.81 -5.14 41.34
N ALA A 556 -42.74 -4.20 41.47
CA ALA A 556 -42.79 -3.01 40.64
C ALA A 556 -41.62 -2.04 40.92
N SER A 557 -41.20 -1.90 42.19
CA SER A 557 -39.98 -1.17 42.57
C SER A 557 -38.74 -1.81 41.93
N LEU A 558 -38.55 -3.12 42.13
CA LEU A 558 -37.42 -3.89 41.59
C LEU A 558 -37.38 -3.86 40.05
N ARG A 559 -38.54 -3.91 39.38
CA ARG A 559 -38.64 -3.77 37.91
C ARG A 559 -38.00 -2.48 37.40
N ASN A 560 -38.02 -1.41 38.18
CA ASN A 560 -37.44 -0.12 37.81
C ASN A 560 -35.99 0.04 38.31
N SER A 561 -35.68 -0.49 39.48
CA SER A 561 -34.36 -0.33 40.12
C SER A 561 -33.29 -1.25 39.52
N ILE A 562 -33.66 -2.48 39.12
CA ILE A 562 -32.71 -3.46 38.58
C ILE A 562 -32.13 -3.03 37.23
N PRO A 563 -32.92 -2.61 36.22
CA PRO A 563 -32.36 -2.09 34.97
C PRO A 563 -31.41 -0.91 35.20
N LYS A 564 -31.73 -0.01 36.14
CA LYS A 564 -30.84 1.12 36.50
C LYS A 564 -29.50 0.63 37.05
N SER A 565 -29.52 -0.39 37.92
CA SER A 565 -28.31 -1.02 38.45
C SER A 565 -27.47 -1.66 37.34
N ILE A 566 -28.09 -2.45 36.47
CA ILE A 566 -27.40 -3.12 35.36
C ILE A 566 -26.81 -2.09 34.38
N VAL A 567 -27.56 -1.05 34.03
CA VAL A 567 -27.07 0.02 33.17
C VAL A 567 -25.91 0.76 33.83
N TYR A 568 -25.98 1.03 35.13
CA TYR A 568 -24.90 1.71 35.85
C TYR A 568 -23.62 0.87 35.93
N CYS A 569 -23.73 -0.39 36.33
CA CYS A 569 -22.59 -1.27 36.59
C CYS A 569 -22.00 -1.92 35.32
N GLN A 570 -22.82 -2.19 34.29
CA GLN A 570 -22.37 -2.85 33.06
C GLN A 570 -22.37 -1.91 31.87
N VAL A 571 -23.52 -1.41 31.44
CA VAL A 571 -23.65 -0.73 30.13
C VAL A 571 -22.84 0.58 30.11
N ARG A 572 -23.02 1.41 31.14
CA ARG A 572 -22.34 2.69 31.27
C ARG A 572 -20.85 2.52 31.54
N GLU A 573 -20.50 1.52 32.34
CA GLU A 573 -19.11 1.24 32.69
C GLU A 573 -18.36 0.65 31.48
N ALA A 574 -18.95 -0.31 30.77
CA ALA A 574 -18.44 -0.83 29.50
C ALA A 574 -18.27 0.28 28.45
N LYS A 575 -19.13 1.30 28.43
CA LYS A 575 -18.95 2.47 27.55
C LYS A 575 -17.75 3.33 27.96
N ARG A 576 -17.40 3.38 29.24
CA ARG A 576 -16.42 4.34 29.78
C ARG A 576 -15.01 3.76 29.87
N SER A 577 -14.90 2.52 30.35
CA SER A 577 -13.66 1.96 30.88
C SER A 577 -13.32 0.57 30.32
N LEU A 578 -13.86 0.20 29.14
CA LEU A 578 -13.68 -1.14 28.56
C LEU A 578 -12.20 -1.57 28.47
N LEU A 579 -11.34 -0.66 28.04
CA LEU A 579 -9.90 -0.90 27.81
C LEU A 579 -8.98 -0.17 28.79
N ASP A 580 -9.49 0.47 29.84
CA ASP A 580 -8.65 1.25 30.77
C ASP A 580 -7.59 0.38 31.48
N HIS A 581 -7.98 -0.84 31.85
CA HIS A 581 -7.04 -1.80 32.44
C HIS A 581 -5.97 -2.21 31.42
N PHE A 582 -6.36 -2.49 30.19
CA PHE A 582 -5.45 -2.83 29.09
C PHE A 582 -4.47 -1.70 28.79
N PHE A 583 -4.91 -0.44 28.78
CA PHE A 583 -4.03 0.72 28.61
C PHE A 583 -3.01 0.85 29.74
N THR A 584 -3.42 0.54 30.97
CA THR A 584 -2.52 0.55 32.14
C THR A 584 -1.47 -0.55 32.05
N GLU A 585 -1.83 -1.72 31.53
CA GLU A 585 -0.89 -2.84 31.31
C GLU A 585 0.04 -2.58 30.12
N LEU A 586 -0.48 -2.07 29.00
CA LEU A 586 0.30 -1.70 27.82
C LEU A 586 1.45 -0.74 28.14
N GLY A 587 1.23 0.24 29.03
CA GLY A 587 2.27 1.17 29.46
C GLY A 587 3.43 0.54 30.22
N LYS A 588 3.27 -0.70 30.73
CA LYS A 588 4.29 -1.46 31.46
C LYS A 588 5.01 -2.49 30.59
N MET A 589 4.56 -2.71 29.35
CA MET A 589 5.08 -3.76 28.49
C MET A 589 6.43 -3.39 27.85
N GLU A 590 7.30 -4.38 27.71
CA GLU A 590 8.57 -4.20 27.01
C GLU A 590 8.40 -4.11 25.48
N GLN A 591 9.35 -3.44 24.82
CA GLN A 591 9.34 -3.24 23.36
C GLN A 591 9.23 -4.55 22.55
N LYS A 592 9.81 -5.65 23.05
CA LYS A 592 9.73 -6.97 22.41
C LYS A 592 8.28 -7.48 22.35
N TYR A 593 7.54 -7.31 23.43
CA TYR A 593 6.14 -7.70 23.50
C TYR A 593 5.27 -6.80 22.61
N LEU A 594 5.47 -5.48 22.65
CA LEU A 594 4.79 -4.53 21.75
C LEU A 594 5.02 -4.86 20.27
N SER A 595 6.22 -5.33 19.93
CA SER A 595 6.54 -5.78 18.58
C SER A 595 5.76 -7.05 18.20
N SER A 596 5.62 -8.01 19.13
CA SER A 596 4.83 -9.22 18.86
C SER A 596 3.33 -8.95 18.65
N LEU A 597 2.78 -7.91 19.29
CA LEU A 597 1.40 -7.49 19.10
C LEU A 597 1.16 -6.92 17.70
N LEU A 598 2.17 -6.22 17.17
CA LEU A 598 2.17 -5.60 15.85
C LEU A 598 2.81 -6.48 14.77
N ASN A 599 2.91 -7.79 15.00
CA ASN A 599 3.46 -8.72 14.02
C ASN A 599 2.57 -8.73 12.77
N GLU A 600 3.11 -8.17 11.70
CA GLU A 600 2.54 -8.18 10.36
C GLU A 600 3.10 -9.37 9.56
N ASP A 601 2.37 -9.81 8.53
CA ASP A 601 2.88 -10.77 7.56
C ASP A 601 4.18 -10.22 6.92
N PRO A 602 5.32 -10.96 6.99
CA PRO A 602 6.57 -10.54 6.36
C PRO A 602 6.42 -10.16 4.89
N ALA A 603 5.52 -10.81 4.15
CA ALA A 603 5.26 -10.50 2.75
C ALA A 603 4.62 -9.11 2.56
N ILE A 604 3.74 -8.69 3.48
CA ILE A 604 3.11 -7.37 3.45
C ILE A 604 4.15 -6.30 3.80
N MET A 605 5.00 -6.57 4.78
CA MET A 605 6.08 -5.65 5.19
C MET A 605 7.08 -5.43 4.05
N GLU A 606 7.53 -6.51 3.40
CA GLU A 606 8.44 -6.44 2.25
C GLU A 606 7.81 -5.71 1.06
N ARG A 607 6.54 -6.01 0.75
CA ARG A 607 5.78 -5.31 -0.30
C ARG A 607 5.62 -3.82 0.00
N ARG A 608 5.31 -3.44 1.25
CA ARG A 608 5.21 -2.03 1.66
C ARG A 608 6.55 -1.32 1.48
N ALA A 609 7.65 -1.95 1.91
CA ALA A 609 8.99 -1.37 1.77
C ALA A 609 9.38 -1.18 0.29
N ALA A 610 9.10 -2.17 -0.56
CA ALA A 610 9.33 -2.08 -2.00
C ALA A 610 8.51 -0.95 -2.66
N LEU A 611 7.22 -0.84 -2.32
CA LEU A 611 6.35 0.22 -2.82
C LEU A 611 6.78 1.61 -2.33
N ALA A 612 7.18 1.75 -1.07
CA ALA A 612 7.66 3.01 -0.50
C ALA A 612 8.94 3.49 -1.22
N LYS A 613 9.89 2.57 -1.45
CA LYS A 613 11.11 2.87 -2.21
C LYS A 613 10.77 3.30 -3.63
N ARG A 614 9.85 2.60 -4.30
CA ARG A 614 9.38 2.97 -5.64
C ARG A 614 8.74 4.36 -5.64
N LEU A 615 7.85 4.67 -4.68
CA LEU A 615 7.19 5.97 -4.56
C LEU A 615 8.19 7.12 -4.39
N GLU A 616 9.21 6.95 -3.55
CA GLU A 616 10.26 7.95 -3.33
C GLU A 616 10.96 8.34 -4.64
N LEU A 617 11.17 7.37 -5.53
CA LEU A 617 11.85 7.58 -6.80
C LEU A 617 10.97 8.29 -7.82
N TYR A 618 9.68 7.94 -7.89
CA TYR A 618 8.75 8.69 -8.73
C TYR A 618 8.59 10.13 -8.23
N ARG A 619 8.60 10.37 -6.91
CA ARG A 619 8.62 11.74 -6.34
C ARG A 619 9.92 12.49 -6.64
N SER A 620 11.07 11.81 -6.57
CA SER A 620 12.34 12.41 -6.97
C SER A 620 12.33 12.78 -8.46
N ALA A 621 11.83 11.89 -9.33
CA ALA A 621 11.70 12.14 -10.76
C ALA A 621 10.72 13.29 -11.05
N GLN A 622 9.59 13.36 -10.34
CA GLN A 622 8.63 14.46 -10.41
C GLN A 622 9.29 15.80 -10.08
N ALA A 623 10.01 15.86 -8.95
CA ALA A 623 10.72 17.07 -8.53
C ALA A 623 11.76 17.52 -9.57
N GLU A 624 12.52 16.57 -10.14
CA GLU A 624 13.48 16.90 -11.19
C GLU A 624 12.79 17.43 -12.47
N ILE A 625 11.69 16.80 -12.91
CA ILE A 625 10.93 17.26 -14.09
C ILE A 625 10.35 18.66 -13.86
N ASP A 626 9.79 18.90 -12.67
CA ASP A 626 9.21 20.20 -12.32
C ASP A 626 10.30 21.29 -12.32
N THR A 627 11.49 21.04 -11.73
CA THR A 627 12.57 22.05 -11.75
C THR A 627 12.95 22.52 -13.15
N VAL A 628 12.87 21.63 -14.14
CA VAL A 628 13.17 21.97 -15.53
C VAL A 628 11.97 22.60 -16.23
N ALA A 629 10.74 22.14 -15.96
CA ALA A 629 9.52 22.69 -16.54
C ALA A 629 9.23 24.15 -16.11
N TRP A 630 9.62 24.52 -14.89
CA TRP A 630 9.42 25.87 -14.32
C TRP A 630 10.57 26.84 -14.60
N SER A 631 11.68 26.39 -15.20
CA SER A 631 12.83 27.24 -15.56
C SER A 631 12.61 28.11 -16.83
N LYS A 632 11.35 28.42 -17.15
CA LYS A 632 10.96 29.21 -18.33
C LYS A 632 11.51 30.64 -18.34
#